data_AF-A0A7W1DEW5-F1
#
_entry.id   AF-A0A7W1DEW5-F1
#
_cell.length_a   1.000
_cell.length_b   1.000
_cell.length_c   1.000
_cell.angle_alpha   90.00
_cell.angle_beta   90.00
_cell.angle_gamma   90.00
#
_symmetry.space_group_name_H-M   'P 1'
#
loop_
_entity.id
_entity.type
_entity.pdbx_description
1 polymer ?
#
loop_
_entity_poly.entity_id
_entity_poly.type
_entity_poly.pdbx_seq_one_letter_code
_entity_poly.pdbx_strand_id
1 'polypeptide(L)'
;MKNKKEIITEEGFVLKFYPRKTKEISLQLSTDVVDLLRKKAEEREMPLEALLKFYIGQGLRQDLSKEEAKELALKRLKSRKGSEEAVEADLAA
;
A
#
# COMPACT_ATOMS: atom_id res chain seq x y z
N MET A 1 -12.84 -14.66 -29.00
CA MET A 1 -12.57 -15.51 -27.83
C MET A 1 -11.19 -16.14 -28.04
N LYS A 2 -10.15 -15.70 -27.31
CA LYS A 2 -8.77 -16.18 -27.52
C LYS A 2 -8.45 -17.29 -26.53
N ASN A 3 -8.03 -18.44 -27.06
CA ASN A 3 -7.63 -19.66 -26.37
C ASN A 3 -6.66 -19.37 -25.22
N LYS A 4 -7.09 -19.61 -23.98
CA LYS A 4 -6.19 -19.70 -22.82
C LYS A 4 -5.46 -21.02 -22.94
N LYS A 5 -4.21 -21.01 -23.45
CA LYS A 5 -3.30 -22.14 -23.19
C LYS A 5 -3.15 -22.25 -21.68
N GLU A 6 -3.55 -23.38 -21.12
CA GLU A 6 -3.35 -23.67 -19.71
C GLU A 6 -1.84 -23.74 -19.47
N ILE A 7 -1.33 -22.92 -18.56
CA ILE A 7 0.06 -22.99 -18.13
C ILE A 7 0.08 -24.05 -17.03
N ILE A 8 0.76 -25.15 -17.28
CA ILE A 8 0.86 -26.29 -16.36
C ILE A 8 2.25 -26.26 -15.74
N THR A 9 2.36 -26.39 -14.41
CA THR A 9 3.65 -26.50 -13.71
C THR A 9 4.30 -27.86 -13.98
N GLU A 10 5.58 -28.02 -13.65
CA GLU A 10 6.28 -29.31 -13.75
C GLU A 10 5.61 -30.42 -12.91
N GLU A 11 4.91 -30.03 -11.85
CA GLU A 11 4.15 -30.89 -10.94
C GLU A 11 2.71 -31.17 -11.42
N GLY A 12 2.31 -30.64 -12.58
CA GLY A 12 0.99 -30.88 -13.18
C GLY A 12 -0.12 -29.92 -12.74
N PHE A 13 0.19 -28.84 -12.03
CA PHE A 13 -0.84 -27.86 -11.60
C PHE A 13 -1.14 -26.84 -12.68
N VAL A 14 -2.43 -26.59 -12.93
CA VAL A 14 -2.88 -25.53 -13.85
C VAL A 14 -2.84 -24.16 -13.17
N LEU A 15 -1.96 -23.28 -13.65
CA LEU A 15 -1.88 -21.89 -13.21
C LEU A 15 -3.07 -21.09 -13.74
N LYS A 16 -3.95 -20.67 -12.82
CA LYS A 16 -5.07 -19.77 -13.12
C LYS A 16 -4.69 -18.34 -12.79
N PHE A 17 -4.45 -17.54 -13.83
CA PHE A 17 -4.24 -16.10 -13.66
C PHE A 17 -5.57 -15.41 -13.31
N TYR A 18 -5.62 -14.79 -12.12
CA TYR A 18 -6.72 -13.95 -11.66
C TYR A 18 -6.32 -12.47 -11.81
N PRO A 19 -6.69 -11.80 -12.91
CA PRO A 19 -6.37 -10.39 -13.09
C PRO A 19 -7.06 -9.55 -12.01
N ARG A 20 -6.30 -8.64 -11.39
CA ARG A 20 -6.85 -7.67 -10.44
C ARG A 20 -7.73 -6.68 -11.21
N LYS A 21 -8.89 -6.31 -10.65
CA LYS A 21 -9.71 -5.23 -11.20
C LYS A 21 -8.90 -3.94 -11.17
N THR A 22 -8.72 -3.30 -12.32
CA THR A 22 -8.01 -2.02 -12.45
C THR A 22 -8.97 -0.94 -12.93
N LYS A 23 -8.66 0.31 -12.58
CA LYS A 23 -9.35 1.50 -13.07
C LYS A 23 -8.31 2.44 -13.65
N GLU A 24 -8.59 3.00 -14.80
CA GLU A 24 -7.74 4.02 -15.42
C GLU A 24 -7.87 5.34 -14.66
N ILE A 25 -6.72 6.01 -14.47
CA ILE A 25 -6.62 7.33 -13.86
C ILE A 25 -5.75 8.18 -14.78
N SER A 26 -6.31 9.28 -15.29
CA SER A 26 -5.60 10.22 -16.16
C SER A 26 -5.25 11.48 -15.38
N LEU A 27 -4.00 11.93 -15.49
CA LEU A 27 -3.47 13.08 -14.77
C LEU A 27 -2.66 13.95 -15.74
N GLN A 28 -2.86 15.27 -15.69
CA GLN A 28 -2.00 16.21 -16.39
C GLN A 28 -0.79 16.53 -15.50
N LEU A 29 0.40 16.40 -16.05
CA LEU A 29 1.66 16.74 -15.40
C LEU A 29 2.40 17.74 -16.30
N SER A 30 3.17 18.64 -15.69
CA SER A 30 4.06 19.50 -16.45
C SER A 30 5.16 18.67 -17.12
N THR A 31 5.61 19.11 -18.28
CA THR A 31 6.54 18.35 -19.13
C THR A 31 7.87 18.08 -18.44
N ASP A 32 8.37 19.06 -17.69
CA ASP A 32 9.57 18.95 -16.86
C ASP A 32 9.49 17.83 -15.82
N VAL A 33 8.33 17.67 -15.17
CA VAL A 33 8.09 16.59 -14.19
C VAL A 33 8.12 15.23 -14.88
N VAL A 34 7.52 15.11 -16.06
CA VAL A 34 7.54 13.87 -16.84
C VAL A 34 8.96 13.50 -17.25
N ASP A 35 9.78 14.48 -17.65
CA ASP A 35 11.18 14.25 -18.02
C ASP A 35 12.03 13.82 -16.82
N LEU A 36 11.83 14.43 -15.66
CA LEU A 36 12.46 14.00 -14.40
C LEU A 36 12.07 12.56 -14.02
N LEU A 37 10.80 12.20 -14.17
CA LEU A 37 10.33 10.85 -13.90
C LEU A 37 10.93 9.82 -14.87
N ARG A 38 11.06 10.16 -16.17
CA ARG A 38 11.73 9.31 -17.16
C ARG A 38 13.18 9.09 -16.81
N LYS A 39 13.92 10.15 -16.51
CA LYS A 39 15.32 10.07 -16.06
C LYS A 39 15.47 9.16 -14.84
N LYS A 40 14.59 9.29 -13.84
CA LYS A 40 14.61 8.43 -12.65
C LYS A 40 14.26 6.97 -12.95
N ALA A 41 13.42 6.72 -13.95
CA ALA A 41 13.09 5.37 -14.38
C ALA A 41 14.30 4.70 -15.05
N GLU A 42 15.03 5.45 -15.90
CA GLU A 42 16.28 5.02 -16.53
C GLU A 42 17.37 4.73 -15.51
N GLU A 43 17.61 5.64 -14.55
CA GLU A 43 18.58 5.44 -13.46
C GLU A 43 18.30 4.19 -12.61
N ARG A 44 17.05 3.71 -12.58
CA ARG A 44 16.60 2.53 -11.83
C ARG A 44 16.39 1.30 -12.72
N GLU A 45 16.75 1.39 -14.00
CA GLU A 45 16.60 0.33 -15.00
C GLU A 45 15.18 -0.26 -15.05
N MET A 46 14.15 0.60 -14.95
CA MET A 46 12.76 0.17 -14.98
C MET A 46 11.89 1.04 -15.88
N PRO A 47 10.78 0.50 -16.41
CA PRO A 47 9.86 1.31 -17.20
C PRO A 47 9.19 2.39 -16.34
N LEU A 48 8.88 3.54 -16.95
CA LEU A 48 8.22 4.67 -16.29
C LEU A 48 6.94 4.25 -15.55
N GLU A 49 6.14 3.36 -16.15
CA GLU A 49 4.91 2.86 -15.52
C GLU A 49 5.20 2.10 -14.20
N ALA A 50 6.27 1.31 -14.14
CA ALA A 50 6.67 0.60 -12.93
C ALA A 50 7.15 1.58 -11.86
N LEU A 51 7.91 2.61 -12.24
CA LEU A 51 8.32 3.67 -11.32
C LEU A 51 7.12 4.39 -10.72
N LEU A 52 6.14 4.77 -11.54
CA LEU A 52 4.92 5.43 -11.09
C LEU A 52 4.14 4.55 -10.11
N LYS A 53 3.92 3.28 -10.44
CA LYS A 53 3.27 2.31 -9.54
C LYS A 53 4.03 2.18 -8.22
N PHE A 54 5.36 2.16 -8.28
CA PHE A 54 6.21 2.07 -7.10
C PHE A 54 6.07 3.30 -6.21
N TYR A 55 6.22 4.51 -6.75
CA TYR A 55 6.09 5.77 -5.99
C TYR A 55 4.70 5.97 -5.40
N ILE A 56 3.65 5.72 -6.17
CA ILE A 56 2.26 5.79 -5.68
C ILE A 56 2.06 4.81 -4.52
N GLY A 57 2.49 3.55 -4.69
CA GLY A 57 2.36 2.53 -3.64
C GLY A 57 3.22 2.83 -2.41
N GLN A 58 4.40 3.41 -2.58
CA GLN A 58 5.28 3.80 -1.49
C GLN A 58 4.64 4.88 -0.62
N GLY A 59 4.17 5.97 -1.24
CA GLY A 59 3.52 7.06 -0.51
C GLY A 59 2.28 6.57 0.24
N LEU A 60 1.41 5.81 -0.42
CA LEU A 60 0.19 5.30 0.20
C LEU A 60 0.46 4.39 1.41
N ARG A 61 1.46 3.49 1.32
CA ARG A 61 1.85 2.64 2.46
C ARG A 61 2.44 3.45 3.62
N GLN A 62 3.18 4.51 3.32
CA GLN A 62 3.72 5.40 4.36
C GLN A 62 2.61 6.16 5.08
N ASP A 63 1.58 6.59 4.38
CA ASP A 63 0.46 7.31 4.98
C ASP A 63 -0.43 6.38 5.81
N LEU A 64 -0.79 5.21 5.26
CA LEU A 64 -1.55 4.18 5.99
C LEU A 64 -0.85 3.75 7.28
N SER A 65 0.45 3.47 7.22
CA SER A 65 1.19 3.02 8.42
C SER A 65 1.24 4.09 9.52
N LYS A 66 1.27 5.38 9.17
CA LYS A 66 1.17 6.47 10.15
C LYS A 66 -0.21 6.53 10.80
N GLU A 67 -1.28 6.33 10.03
CA GLU A 67 -2.65 6.30 10.56
C GLU A 67 -2.84 5.13 11.53
N GLU A 68 -2.40 3.93 11.15
CA GLU A 68 -2.45 2.73 12.00
C GLU A 68 -1.65 2.93 13.30
N ALA A 69 -0.45 3.52 13.21
CA ALA A 69 0.38 3.81 14.37
C ALA A 69 -0.31 4.81 15.33
N LYS A 70 -0.97 5.84 14.80
CA LYS A 70 -1.74 6.81 15.61
C LYS A 70 -2.92 6.14 16.30
N GLU A 71 -3.68 5.32 15.58
CA GLU A 71 -4.82 4.60 16.15
C GLU A 71 -4.38 3.68 17.30
N LEU A 72 -3.29 2.94 17.10
CA LEU A 72 -2.72 2.09 18.14
C LEU A 72 -2.28 2.89 19.37
N ALA A 73 -1.65 4.06 19.19
CA ALA A 73 -1.25 4.93 20.29
C ALA A 73 -2.47 5.44 21.08
N LEU A 74 -3.54 5.84 20.39
CA LEU A 74 -4.79 6.27 21.03
C LEU A 74 -5.46 5.15 21.81
N LYS A 75 -5.50 3.92 21.26
CA LYS A 75 -6.01 2.74 21.99
C LYS A 75 -5.23 2.50 23.27
N ARG A 76 -3.89 2.60 23.24
CA ARG A 76 -3.02 2.43 24.41
C ARG A 76 -3.25 3.52 25.48
N LEU A 77 -3.47 4.76 25.07
CA LEU A 77 -3.78 5.84 26.01
C LEU A 77 -5.15 5.63 26.67
N LYS A 78 -6.17 5.20 25.91
CA LYS A 78 -7.49 4.89 26.47
C LYS A 78 -7.44 3.73 27.45
N SER A 79 -6.72 2.65 27.12
CA SER A 79 -6.56 1.52 28.04
C SER A 79 -5.82 1.92 29.31
N ARG A 80 -4.85 2.84 29.21
CA ARG A 80 -4.11 3.35 30.38
C ARG A 80 -4.96 4.27 31.26
N LYS A 81 -5.74 5.18 30.67
CA LYS A 81 -6.68 6.03 31.43
C LYS A 81 -7.74 5.21 32.15
N GLY A 82 -8.29 4.19 31.49
CA GLY A 82 -9.24 3.27 32.11
C GLY A 82 -8.63 2.50 33.29
N SER A 83 -7.33 2.16 33.23
CA SER A 83 -6.65 1.55 34.39
C SER A 83 -6.34 2.55 35.50
N GLU A 84 -6.07 3.82 35.20
CA GLU A 84 -5.81 4.87 36.20
C GLU A 84 -7.11 5.27 36.93
N GLU A 85 -8.24 5.42 36.21
CA GLU A 85 -9.56 5.72 36.78
C GLU A 85 -10.09 4.57 37.68
N ALA A 86 -9.81 3.31 37.32
CA ALA A 86 -10.19 2.16 38.15
C ALA A 86 -9.42 2.12 39.48
N VAL A 87 -8.13 2.49 39.47
CA VAL A 87 -7.29 2.53 40.68
C VAL A 87 -7.70 3.67 41.61
N GLU A 88 -8.08 4.84 41.08
CA GLU A 88 -8.60 5.95 41.90
C GLU A 88 -9.97 5.64 42.51
N ALA A 89 -10.85 4.93 41.78
CA ALA A 89 -12.15 4.51 42.30
C ALA A 89 -12.02 3.51 43.47
N ASP A 90 -11.10 2.55 43.37
CA ASP A 90 -10.84 1.56 44.43
C ASP A 90 -10.16 2.18 45.67
N LEU A 91 -9.39 3.27 45.52
CA LEU A 91 -8.77 3.99 46.64
C LEU A 91 -9.74 4.94 47.37
N ALA A 92 -10.87 5.27 46.77
CA ALA A 92 -11.89 6.17 47.33
C ALA A 92 -13.06 5.44 48.03
N ALA A 93 -13.05 4.10 48.04
CA ALA A 93 -14.05 3.23 48.69
C ALA A 93 -13.54 2.66 50.02
#